data_AF-A0A1B8XVQ8-F1
#
_entry.id   AF-A0A1B8XVQ8-F1
#
_cell.length_a   1.000
_cell.length_b   1.000
_cell.length_c   1.000
_cell.angle_alpha   90.00
_cell.angle_beta   90.00
_cell.angle_gamma   90.00
#
_symmetry.space_group_name_H-M   'P 1'
#
loop_
_entity.id
_entity.type
_entity.pdbx_description
1 polymer ?
#
loop_
_entity_poly.entity_id
_entity_poly.type
_entity_poly.pdbx_seq_one_letter_code
_entity_poly.pdbx_strand_id
1 'polypeptide(L)' 'TYNTNAQVPDSAGTATAYLCGVKANEGTVGVNAAAVRGQCNTTRGNEVDSILKWAKQAGKSVGVV' A
#
# COMPACT_ATOMS: atom_id res chain seq x y z
N THR A 1 5.67 -12.33 -8.30
CA THR A 1 5.15 -11.00 -7.89
C THR A 1 6.26 -9.99 -8.14
N TYR A 2 5.96 -8.69 -8.32
CA TYR A 2 6.99 -7.64 -8.47
C TYR A 2 6.47 -6.32 -7.88
N ASN A 3 7.36 -5.54 -7.26
CA ASN A 3 7.14 -4.14 -6.87
C ASN A 3 7.45 -3.24 -8.06
N THR A 4 6.92 -2.01 -8.10
CA THR A 4 7.12 -1.10 -9.24
C THR A 4 8.61 -0.83 -9.54
N ASN A 5 9.50 -0.92 -8.54
CA ASN A 5 10.94 -0.72 -8.66
C ASN A 5 11.80 -1.97 -8.38
N ALA A 6 11.22 -3.16 -8.16
CA ALA A 6 11.98 -4.38 -7.84
C ALA A 6 11.30 -5.64 -8.40
N GLN A 7 12.09 -6.50 -9.07
CA GLN A 7 11.60 -7.76 -9.65
C GLN A 7 11.29 -8.81 -8.59
N VAL A 8 12.16 -8.95 -7.58
CA VAL A 8 11.89 -9.75 -6.38
C VAL A 8 11.31 -8.80 -5.34
N PRO A 9 10.03 -8.95 -4.95
CA PRO A 9 9.37 -7.96 -4.12
C PRO A 9 9.56 -8.19 -2.63
N ASP A 10 9.25 -7.16 -1.83
CA ASP A 10 9.18 -7.22 -0.37
C ASP A 10 7.74 -7.36 0.14
N SER A 11 7.59 -7.55 1.45
CA SER A 11 6.29 -7.66 2.11
C SER A 11 5.47 -6.35 2.07
N ALA A 12 6.12 -5.18 2.12
CA ALA A 12 5.43 -3.90 2.24
C ALA A 12 4.64 -3.53 0.98
N GLY A 13 5.31 -3.50 -0.18
CA GLY A 13 4.62 -3.11 -1.40
C GLY A 13 3.74 -4.23 -1.97
N THR A 14 4.00 -5.49 -1.62
CA THR A 14 3.04 -6.58 -1.90
C THR A 14 1.77 -6.42 -1.05
N ALA A 15 1.87 -6.08 0.23
CA ALA A 15 0.70 -5.75 1.07
C ALA A 15 -0.13 -4.60 0.45
N THR A 16 0.52 -3.55 -0.02
CA THR A 16 -0.18 -2.46 -0.72
C THR A 16 -0.88 -2.96 -1.99
N ALA A 17 -0.25 -3.85 -2.76
CA ALA A 17 -0.85 -4.41 -3.96
C ALA A 17 -2.11 -5.24 -3.66
N TYR A 18 -2.05 -6.20 -2.73
CA TYR A 18 -3.19 -7.09 -2.48
C TYR A 18 -4.23 -6.54 -1.50
N LEU A 19 -3.89 -5.56 -0.65
CA LEU A 19 -4.85 -4.91 0.26
C LEU A 19 -5.43 -3.60 -0.31
N CYS A 20 -4.68 -2.85 -1.13
CA CYS A 20 -5.11 -1.56 -1.66
C CYS A 20 -5.33 -1.54 -3.18
N GLY A 21 -5.00 -2.61 -3.90
CA GLY A 21 -5.22 -2.72 -5.35
C GLY A 21 -4.26 -1.90 -6.22
N VAL A 22 -3.18 -1.36 -5.65
CA VAL A 22 -2.18 -0.53 -6.35
C VAL A 22 -0.78 -1.05 -6.05
N LYS A 23 0.06 -1.26 -7.07
CA LYS A 23 1.47 -1.64 -6.87
C LYS A 23 2.28 -0.45 -6.35
N ALA A 24 3.16 -0.74 -5.41
CA ALA A 24 4.00 0.24 -4.73
C ALA A 24 5.50 -0.07 -4.87
N ASN A 25 6.33 0.88 -4.47
CA ASN A 25 7.77 0.69 -4.36
C ASN A 25 8.13 -0.21 -3.18
N GLU A 26 9.25 -0.92 -3.29
CA GLU A 26 9.79 -1.76 -2.22
C GLU A 26 9.93 -0.98 -0.90
N GLY A 27 9.48 -1.57 0.20
CA GLY A 27 9.59 -0.98 1.54
C GLY A 27 8.62 0.18 1.80
N THR A 28 7.58 0.36 0.98
CA THR A 28 6.50 1.34 1.19
C THR A 28 5.15 0.65 1.40
N VAL A 29 4.32 1.18 2.31
CA VAL A 29 3.01 0.61 2.66
C VAL A 29 1.93 1.68 2.52
N GLY A 30 0.82 1.36 1.84
CA GLY A 30 -0.36 2.22 1.78
C GLY A 30 -0.18 3.51 0.97
N VAL A 31 0.83 3.55 0.10
CA VAL A 31 1.11 4.65 -0.83
C VAL A 31 1.39 4.11 -2.23
N ASN A 32 1.10 4.92 -3.26
CA ASN A 32 1.42 4.58 -4.65
C ASN A 32 2.95 4.71 -4.93
N ALA A 33 3.37 4.34 -6.14
CA ALA A 33 4.78 4.33 -6.53
C ALA A 33 5.44 5.73 -6.70
N ALA A 34 4.71 6.83 -6.53
CA ALA A 34 5.30 8.17 -6.49
C ALA A 34 5.93 8.49 -5.11
N ALA A 35 5.58 7.75 -4.06
CA ALA A 35 6.22 7.87 -2.75
C ALA A 35 7.62 7.20 -2.75
N VAL A 36 8.57 7.83 -2.07
CA VAL A 36 9.97 7.41 -2.00
C VAL A 36 10.30 6.91 -0.60
N ARG A 37 10.80 5.67 -0.51
CA ARG A 37 11.22 5.05 0.75
C ARG A 37 12.24 5.94 1.48
N GLY A 38 12.01 6.19 2.77
CA GLY A 38 12.87 7.04 3.60
C GLY A 38 12.64 8.55 3.43
N GLN A 39 11.68 8.99 2.60
CA GLN A 39 11.36 10.40 2.40
C GLN A 39 9.92 10.71 2.84
N CYS A 40 9.75 11.14 4.09
CA CYS A 40 8.44 11.39 4.71
C CYS A 40 7.57 12.40 3.95
N ASN A 41 8.18 13.43 3.36
CA ASN A 41 7.47 14.47 2.60
C ASN A 41 6.80 13.95 1.31
N THR A 42 7.17 12.76 0.83
CA THR A 42 6.57 12.14 -0.36
C THR A 42 5.32 11.31 -0.07
N THR A 43 4.94 11.17 1.20
CA THR A 43 3.75 10.40 1.60
C THR A 43 2.45 11.10 1.19
N ARG A 44 2.37 12.42 1.46
CA ARG A 44 1.13 13.18 1.33
C ARG A 44 0.70 13.30 -0.14
N GLY A 45 -0.55 12.93 -0.41
CA GLY A 45 -1.14 12.93 -1.76
C GLY A 45 -0.91 11.62 -2.52
N ASN A 46 -0.13 10.68 -1.96
CA ASN A 46 0.14 9.38 -2.56
C ASN A 46 -0.53 8.23 -1.81
N GLU A 47 -1.32 8.50 -0.77
CA GLU A 47 -2.02 7.49 0.02
C GLU A 47 -3.03 6.70 -0.84
N VAL A 48 -3.11 5.39 -0.61
CA VAL A 48 -4.08 4.51 -1.25
C VAL A 48 -4.86 3.72 -0.20
N ASP A 49 -6.18 3.71 -0.35
CA ASP A 49 -7.08 3.09 0.62
C ASP A 49 -7.10 1.56 0.48
N SER A 50 -7.10 0.87 1.63
CA SER A 50 -7.23 -0.58 1.66
C SER A 50 -8.68 -1.03 1.57
N ILE A 51 -8.88 -2.27 1.14
CA ILE A 51 -10.18 -2.94 1.16
C ILE A 51 -10.77 -3.03 2.59
N LEU A 52 -9.93 -3.09 3.63
CA LEU A 52 -10.37 -3.00 5.02
C LEU A 52 -10.99 -1.63 5.31
N LYS A 53 -10.38 -0.54 4.83
CA LYS A 53 -10.93 0.81 5.00
C LYS A 53 -12.26 0.95 4.27
N TRP A 54 -12.36 0.45 3.03
CA TRP A 54 -13.63 0.43 2.30
C TRP A 54 -14.70 -0.41 3.02
N ALA A 55 -14.34 -1.59 3.54
CA ALA A 55 -15.26 -2.42 4.31
C ALA A 55 -15.78 -1.70 5.56
N LYS A 56 -14.90 -1.00 6.29
CA LYS A 56 -15.29 -0.22 7.46
C LYS A 56 -16.21 0.95 7.09
N GLN A 57 -15.94 1.66 6.00
CA GLN A 57 -16.79 2.73 5.47
C GLN A 57 -18.17 2.22 5.05
N ALA A 58 -18.25 0.99 4.55
CA ALA A 58 -19.50 0.29 4.23
C ALA A 58 -20.22 -0.30 5.46
N GLY A 59 -19.81 0.04 6.69
CA GLY A 59 -20.46 -0.41 7.92
C GLY A 59 -20.16 -1.85 8.34
N LYS A 60 -19.18 -2.51 7.72
CA LYS A 60 -18.78 -3.88 8.09
C LYS A 60 -17.78 -3.86 9.25
N SER A 61 -17.75 -4.96 10.00
CA SER A 61 -16.68 -5.24 10.97
C SER A 61 -15.37 -5.56 10.24
N VAL A 62 -14.26 -5.13 10.82
CA VAL A 62 -12.89 -5.34 10.28
C VAL A 62 -11.96 -5.78 11.40
N GLY A 63 -10.94 -6.57 11.08
CA GLY A 63 -9.94 -7.07 12.02
C GLY A 63 -8.70 -7.61 11.28
N VAL A 64 -7.60 -7.79 12.01
CA VAL A 64 -6.33 -8.35 11.52
C VAL A 64 -5.90 -9.44 12.51
N VAL A 65 -5.33 -10.53 12.01
CA VAL A 65 -4.80 -11.67 12.79
C VAL A 65 -3.34 -11.86 12.46
#